data_AF-A0A5E5BR17-F1
#
_entry.id   AF-A0A5E5BR17-F1
#
_cell.length_a   1.000
_cell.length_b   1.000
_cell.length_c   1.000
_cell.angle_alpha   90.00
_cell.angle_beta   90.00
_cell.angle_gamma   90.00
#
_symmetry.space_group_name_H-M   'P 1'
#
loop_
_entity.id
_entity.type
_entity.pdbx_description
1 polymer ?
#
loop_
_entity_poly.entity_id
_entity_poly.type
_entity_poly.pdbx_seq_one_letter_code
_entity_poly.pdbx_strand_id
1 'polypeptide(L)'
;MKTSEKIRQIADAIEKIIQDHDLAIADQAAIGKLEFQYGLMRAHCHYCAEKAGKIATLGKTFYSARRHQTHPRGAEGVLREIHMNLDAIRSWSDVWEDKGN
;
A
#
# COMPACT_ATOMS: atom_id res chain seq x y z
N MET A 1 -17.31 -8.89 11.63
CA MET A 1 -15.94 -8.34 11.55
C MET A 1 -16.08 -6.86 11.29
N LYS A 2 -15.45 -6.02 12.11
CA LYS A 2 -15.57 -4.56 12.02
C LYS A 2 -14.81 -4.03 10.80
N THR A 3 -15.22 -2.89 10.27
CA THR A 3 -14.54 -2.22 9.14
C THR A 3 -13.08 -1.92 9.47
N SER A 4 -12.78 -1.49 10.71
CA SER A 4 -11.41 -1.25 11.19
C SER A 4 -10.53 -2.50 11.10
N GLU A 5 -11.03 -3.67 11.51
CA GLU A 5 -10.33 -4.95 11.42
C GLU A 5 -10.04 -5.32 9.95
N LYS A 6 -10.98 -5.06 9.03
CA LYS A 6 -10.76 -5.31 7.59
C LYS A 6 -9.68 -4.39 7.03
N ILE A 7 -9.70 -3.11 7.40
CA ILE A 7 -8.68 -2.14 6.97
C ILE A 7 -7.29 -2.58 7.43
N ARG A 8 -7.13 -2.98 8.70
CA ARG A 8 -5.84 -3.46 9.25
C ARG A 8 -5.34 -4.69 8.52
N GLN A 9 -6.21 -5.70 8.32
CA GLN A 9 -5.83 -6.92 7.59
C GLN A 9 -5.31 -6.62 6.18
N ILE A 10 -5.93 -5.68 5.47
CA ILE A 10 -5.49 -5.30 4.13
C ILE A 10 -4.16 -4.53 4.20
N ALA A 11 -3.99 -3.63 5.18
CA ALA A 11 -2.73 -2.92 5.38
C ALA A 11 -1.57 -3.89 5.67
N ASP A 12 -1.78 -4.87 6.54
CA ASP A 12 -0.76 -5.87 6.88
C ASP A 12 -0.44 -6.78 5.67
N ALA A 13 -1.45 -7.10 4.85
CA ALA A 13 -1.22 -7.82 3.60
C ALA A 13 -0.38 -7.00 2.60
N ILE A 14 -0.61 -5.69 2.50
CA ILE A 14 0.21 -4.78 1.67
C ILE A 14 1.65 -4.76 2.17
N GLU A 15 1.86 -4.57 3.48
CA GLU A 15 3.20 -4.56 4.08
C GLU A 15 3.95 -5.86 3.80
N LYS A 16 3.27 -7.00 3.99
CA LYS A 16 3.85 -8.31 3.72
C LYS A 16 4.26 -8.47 2.26
N ILE A 17 3.46 -7.98 1.30
CA ILE A 17 3.84 -8.02 -0.12
C ILE A 17 5.13 -7.23 -0.35
N ILE A 18 5.30 -6.08 0.30
CA ILE A 18 6.51 -5.25 0.16
C ILE A 18 7.72 -5.94 0.81
N GLN A 19 7.54 -6.58 1.96
CA GLN A 19 8.59 -7.32 2.66
C GLN A 19 9.03 -8.59 1.91
N ASP A 20 8.08 -9.35 1.38
CA ASP A 20 8.34 -10.57 0.61
C ASP A 20 8.97 -10.26 -0.77
N HIS A 21 8.82 -9.02 -1.25
CA HIS A 21 9.32 -8.54 -2.54
C HIS A 21 10.13 -7.24 -2.36
N ASP A 22 11.13 -7.27 -1.47
CA ASP A 22 11.90 -6.08 -1.07
C ASP A 22 12.89 -5.56 -2.13
N LEU A 23 13.13 -6.33 -3.18
CA LEU A 23 14.02 -5.96 -4.27
C LEU A 23 13.34 -5.04 -5.28
N ALA A 24 13.99 -3.91 -5.56
CA ALA A 24 13.59 -2.98 -6.61
C ALA A 24 13.92 -3.55 -8.01
N ILE A 25 13.21 -4.59 -8.42
CA ILE A 25 13.35 -5.26 -9.72
C ILE A 25 11.98 -5.51 -10.33
N ALA A 26 11.95 -5.91 -11.61
CA ALA A 26 10.69 -6.21 -12.28
C ALA A 26 9.94 -7.35 -11.58
N ASP A 27 8.77 -7.04 -11.02
CA ASP A 27 7.93 -8.02 -10.33
C ASP A 27 6.44 -7.77 -10.61
N GLN A 28 5.91 -8.49 -11.61
CA GLN A 28 4.50 -8.39 -11.98
C GLN A 28 3.59 -9.05 -10.94
N ALA A 29 4.09 -10.02 -10.18
CA ALA A 29 3.30 -10.71 -9.16
C ALA A 29 3.03 -9.76 -7.97
N ALA A 30 4.06 -9.04 -7.51
CA ALA A 30 3.91 -8.03 -6.47
C ALA A 30 2.94 -6.91 -6.90
N ILE A 31 3.04 -6.42 -8.14
CA ILE A 31 2.11 -5.42 -8.69
C ILE A 31 0.67 -5.93 -8.66
N GLY A 32 0.41 -7.15 -9.17
CA GLY A 32 -0.93 -7.72 -9.19
C GLY A 32 -1.51 -7.93 -7.78
N LYS A 33 -0.69 -8.37 -6.82
CA LYS A 33 -1.09 -8.50 -5.42
C LYS A 33 -1.46 -7.14 -4.82
N LEU A 34 -0.69 -6.08 -5.08
CA LEU A 34 -1.00 -4.73 -4.59
C LEU A 34 -2.31 -4.17 -5.18
N GLU A 35 -2.54 -4.38 -6.48
CA GLU A 35 -3.79 -3.97 -7.14
C GLU A 35 -5.00 -4.72 -6.56
N PHE A 36 -4.85 -6.00 -6.26
CA PHE A 36 -5.87 -6.80 -5.58
C PHE A 36 -6.20 -6.23 -4.19
N GLN A 37 -5.18 -5.92 -3.37
CA GLN A 37 -5.40 -5.32 -2.05
C GLN A 37 -6.06 -3.93 -2.13
N TYR A 38 -5.70 -3.11 -3.13
CA TYR A 38 -6.40 -1.85 -3.40
C TYR A 38 -7.90 -2.07 -3.69
N GLY A 39 -8.22 -3.07 -4.53
CA GLY A 39 -9.61 -3.43 -4.83
C GLY A 39 -10.41 -3.82 -3.58
N LEU A 40 -9.82 -4.62 -2.70
CA LEU A 40 -10.42 -4.97 -1.41
C LEU A 40 -10.61 -3.73 -0.52
N MET A 41 -9.61 -2.85 -0.42
CA MET A 41 -9.70 -1.64 0.40
C MET A 41 -10.85 -0.73 -0.05
N ARG A 42 -11.05 -0.60 -1.36
CA ARG A 42 -12.10 0.22 -1.96
C ARG A 42 -13.51 -0.21 -1.55
N ALA A 43 -13.71 -1.49 -1.24
CA ALA A 43 -15.00 -2.01 -0.76
C ALA A 43 -15.31 -1.60 0.69
N HIS A 44 -14.32 -1.14 1.46
CA HIS A 44 -14.45 -0.92 2.91
C HIS A 44 -14.22 0.53 3.33
N CYS A 45 -13.29 1.25 2.70
CA CYS A 45 -12.90 2.60 3.14
C CYS A 45 -12.42 3.44 1.96
N HIS A 46 -13.17 4.49 1.59
CA HIS A 46 -12.81 5.34 0.46
C HIS A 46 -11.49 6.10 0.67
N TYR A 47 -11.29 6.69 1.85
CA TYR A 47 -10.05 7.37 2.21
C TYR A 47 -8.84 6.42 2.14
N CYS A 48 -8.96 5.25 2.77
CA CYS A 48 -7.91 4.24 2.79
C CYS A 48 -7.63 3.71 1.37
N ALA A 49 -8.66 3.60 0.53
CA ALA A 49 -8.52 3.16 -0.85
C ALA A 49 -7.76 4.18 -1.70
N GLU A 50 -7.90 5.48 -1.45
CA GLU A 50 -7.06 6.50 -2.10
C GLU A 50 -5.58 6.25 -1.79
N LYS A 51 -5.25 5.97 -0.51
CA LYS A 51 -3.87 5.67 -0.09
C LYS A 51 -3.37 4.34 -0.67
N ALA A 52 -4.19 3.29 -0.64
CA ALA A 52 -3.87 2.00 -1.23
C ALA A 52 -3.66 2.09 -2.76
N GLY A 53 -4.44 2.92 -3.45
CA GLY A 53 -4.27 3.20 -4.88
C GLY A 53 -2.96 3.92 -5.20
N LYS A 54 -2.52 4.83 -4.32
CA LYS A 54 -1.18 5.43 -4.39
C LYS A 54 -0.09 4.38 -4.19
N ILE A 55 -0.25 3.48 -3.22
CA ILE A 55 0.69 2.37 -3.00
C ILE A 55 0.79 1.47 -4.24
N ALA A 56 -0.34 1.07 -4.85
CA ALA A 56 -0.32 0.25 -6.07
C ALA A 56 0.38 0.97 -7.23
N THR A 57 0.20 2.29 -7.35
CA THR A 57 0.89 3.12 -8.36
C THR A 57 2.38 3.21 -8.09
N LEU A 58 2.79 3.43 -6.84
CA LEU A 58 4.19 3.44 -6.42
C LEU A 58 4.83 2.06 -6.59
N GLY A 59 4.10 0.97 -6.36
CA GLY A 59 4.55 -0.39 -6.64
C GLY A 59 4.94 -0.58 -8.11
N LYS A 60 4.15 -0.04 -9.06
CA LYS A 60 4.51 -0.05 -10.50
C LYS A 60 5.76 0.75 -10.83
N THR A 61 6.15 1.69 -9.97
CA THR A 61 7.40 2.45 -10.08
C THR A 61 8.55 1.68 -9.45
N PHE A 62 8.36 1.16 -8.23
CA PHE A 62 9.35 0.40 -7.47
C PHE A 62 9.78 -0.86 -8.22
N TYR A 63 8.80 -1.65 -8.67
CA TYR A 63 9.01 -2.88 -9.43
C TYR A 63 9.27 -2.65 -10.93
N SER A 64 9.89 -1.52 -11.26
CA SER A 64 10.33 -1.20 -12.62
C SER A 64 11.70 -0.52 -12.55
N ALA A 65 12.74 -1.26 -12.96
CA ALA A 65 14.13 -0.80 -12.96
C ALA A 65 14.30 0.60 -13.56
N ARG A 66 13.67 0.86 -14.71
CA ARG A 66 13.72 2.15 -15.38
C ARG A 66 13.00 3.26 -14.60
N ARG A 67 11.87 2.97 -13.97
CA ARG A 67 11.01 3.99 -13.37
C ARG A 67 11.54 4.47 -12.02
N HIS A 68 11.97 3.55 -11.14
CA HIS A 68 12.50 3.99 -9.85
C HIS A 68 13.82 4.75 -9.99
N GLN A 69 14.63 4.50 -11.03
CA GLN A 69 15.88 5.25 -11.27
C GLN A 69 15.61 6.72 -11.57
N THR A 70 14.45 7.04 -12.15
CA THR A 70 14.01 8.41 -12.43
C THR A 70 13.22 9.05 -11.30
N HIS A 71 12.92 8.29 -10.24
CA HIS A 71 12.20 8.80 -9.07
C HIS A 71 13.14 9.58 -8.16
N PRO A 72 12.70 10.69 -7.53
CA PRO A 72 13.49 11.35 -6.50
C PRO A 72 13.92 10.37 -5.40
N ARG A 73 15.22 10.31 -5.12
CA ARG A 73 15.86 9.37 -4.19
C ARG A 73 15.73 7.89 -4.59
N GLY A 74 15.56 7.61 -5.88
CA GLY A 74 15.60 6.25 -6.41
C GLY A 74 14.52 5.33 -5.84
N ALA A 75 14.84 4.04 -5.75
CA ALA A 75 13.97 3.02 -5.18
C ALA A 75 13.64 3.25 -3.69
N GLU A 76 14.60 3.74 -2.90
CA GLU A 76 14.38 4.08 -1.49
C GLU A 76 13.34 5.19 -1.32
N GLY A 77 13.36 6.18 -2.22
CA GLY A 77 12.34 7.23 -2.26
C GLY A 77 10.94 6.67 -2.46
N VAL A 78 10.79 5.71 -3.38
CA VAL A 78 9.52 5.04 -3.64
C VAL A 78 9.07 4.22 -2.43
N LEU A 79 9.95 3.43 -1.81
CA LEU A 79 9.63 2.66 -0.60
C LEU A 79 9.20 3.54 0.56
N ARG A 80 9.89 4.68 0.76
CA ARG A 80 9.51 5.65 1.78
C ARG A 80 8.10 6.18 1.56
N GLU A 81 7.73 6.52 0.34
CA GLU A 81 6.39 7.00 0.01
C GLU A 81 5.32 5.91 0.15
N ILE A 82 5.66 4.66 -0.15
CA ILE A 82 4.80 3.51 0.12
C ILE A 82 4.51 3.40 1.61
N HIS A 83 5.54 3.41 2.46
CA HIS A 83 5.37 3.33 3.92
C HIS A 83 4.57 4.51 4.47
N MET A 84 4.79 5.74 3.98
CA MET A 84 3.98 6.91 4.39
C MET A 84 2.48 6.74 4.11
N ASN A 85 2.13 6.14 2.97
CA ASN A 85 0.72 5.87 2.66
C ASN A 85 0.16 4.72 3.50
N LEU A 86 0.99 3.70 3.81
CA LEU A 86 0.60 2.60 4.67
C LEU A 86 0.34 3.06 6.12
N ASP A 87 1.21 3.91 6.67
CA ASP A 87 1.04 4.51 7.99
C ASP A 87 -0.24 5.36 8.07
N ALA A 88 -0.56 6.08 7.00
CA ALA A 88 -1.82 6.84 6.92
C ALA A 88 -3.06 5.93 6.96
N ILE A 89 -3.01 4.76 6.32
CA ILE A 89 -4.09 3.75 6.41
C ILE A 89 -4.23 3.23 7.84
N ARG A 90 -3.11 2.89 8.48
CA ARG A 90 -3.08 2.37 9.86
C ARG A 90 -3.65 3.38 10.86
N SER A 91 -3.16 4.62 10.83
CA SER A 91 -3.65 5.70 11.68
C SER A 91 -5.15 5.95 11.48
N TRP A 92 -5.65 5.86 10.25
CA TRP A 92 -7.09 5.99 9.99
C TRP A 92 -7.92 4.83 10.54
N SER A 93 -7.35 3.62 10.55
CA SER A 93 -8.01 2.44 11.14
C SER A 93 -8.19 2.59 12.66
N ASP A 94 -7.27 3.28 13.34
CA ASP A 94 -7.32 3.55 14.77
C ASP A 94 -8.39 4.61 15.07
N VAL A 95 -8.46 5.67 14.27
CA VAL A 95 -9.54 6.67 14.35
C VAL A 95 -10.92 6.02 14.17
N TRP A 96 -11.04 5.03 13.29
CA TRP A 96 -12.28 4.26 13.10
C TRP A 96 -12.65 3.41 14.31
N GLU A 97 -11.68 2.89 15.06
CA GLU A 97 -11.95 2.13 16.29
C GLU A 97 -12.38 3.05 17.44
N ASP A 98 -11.79 4.25 17.52
CA ASP A 98 -12.10 5.25 18.56
C ASP A 98 -13.44 5.97 18.32
N LYS A 99 -13.79 6.23 17.05
CA LYS A 99 -14.96 7.05 16.68
C LYS A 99 -16.10 6.25 16.03
N GLY A 100 -15.88 4.97 15.77
CA GLY A 100 -16.85 4.09 15.12
C GLY A 100 -17.92 3.58 16.08
N ASN A 101 -19.00 4.37 16.21
CA ASN A 101 -20.36 3.85 16.40
C ASN A 101 -20.96 3.57 15.03
#